data_AF-A0A7X8EVM8-F1
#
_entry.id   AF-A0A7X8EVM8-F1
#
_cell.length_a   1.000
_cell.length_b   1.000
_cell.length_c   1.000
_cell.angle_alpha   90.00
_cell.angle_beta   90.00
_cell.angle_gamma   90.00
#
_symmetry.space_group_name_H-M   'P 1'
#
loop_
_entity.id
_entity.type
_entity.pdbx_description
1 polymer ?
#
loop_
_entity_poly.entity_id
_entity_poly.type
_entity_poly.pdbx_seq_one_letter_code
_entity_poly.pdbx_strand_id
1 'polypeptide(L)'
;DNTFASAMVNLTAITNDANIPVIVGESGPCKNGGLATTGIDYYKLGYQTGKMAVRVIQGEDVSTMPIEYAENNDICINLDAAKILGIEIPQDILDSASIIIQDGEATQK
;
A
#
# COMPACT_ATOMS: atom_id res chain seq x y z
N ASP A 1 -9.59 8.96 5.81
CA ASP A 1 -8.82 7.81 5.34
C ASP A 1 -9.72 6.61 5.04
N ASN A 2 -10.13 5.82 6.05
CA ASN A 2 -10.93 4.60 5.84
C ASN A 2 -12.27 4.80 5.10
N THR A 3 -12.96 5.92 5.31
CA THR A 3 -14.19 6.26 4.55
C THR A 3 -13.91 6.45 3.06
N PHE A 4 -12.73 6.94 2.70
CA PHE A 4 -12.29 7.07 1.32
C PHE A 4 -11.85 5.71 0.77
N ALA A 5 -11.10 4.94 1.55
CA ALA A 5 -10.67 3.58 1.19
C ALA A 5 -11.86 2.66 0.87
N SER A 6 -12.96 2.75 1.64
CA SER A 6 -14.18 1.98 1.38
C SER A 6 -14.96 2.45 0.14
N ALA A 7 -14.74 3.69 -0.31
CA ALA A 7 -15.38 4.27 -1.49
C ALA A 7 -14.53 4.13 -2.78
N MET A 8 -13.36 3.49 -2.70
CA MET A 8 -12.39 3.43 -3.80
C MET A 8 -12.95 2.89 -5.11
N VAL A 9 -13.81 1.87 -5.06
CA VAL A 9 -14.43 1.29 -6.28
C VAL A 9 -15.28 2.34 -7.01
N ASN A 10 -16.04 3.16 -6.27
CA ASN A 10 -16.86 4.20 -6.87
C ASN A 10 -16.00 5.36 -7.40
N LEU A 11 -14.96 5.74 -6.64
CA LEU A 11 -14.02 6.77 -7.06
C LEU A 11 -13.33 6.38 -8.35
N THR A 12 -12.78 5.17 -8.42
CA THR A 12 -11.97 4.70 -9.55
C THR A 12 -12.81 4.49 -10.80
N ALA A 13 -14.07 4.07 -10.67
CA ALA A 13 -15.02 4.06 -11.79
C ALA A 13 -15.14 5.45 -12.45
N ILE A 14 -15.31 6.50 -11.66
CA ILE A 14 -15.43 7.88 -12.16
C ILE A 14 -14.11 8.38 -12.75
N THR A 15 -12.99 8.13 -12.07
CA THR A 15 -11.68 8.64 -12.53
C THR A 15 -11.18 7.89 -13.76
N ASN A 16 -11.47 6.60 -13.89
CA ASN A 16 -11.11 5.80 -15.06
C ASN A 16 -11.84 6.30 -16.31
N ASP A 17 -13.14 6.61 -16.22
CA ASP A 17 -13.91 7.23 -17.32
C ASP A 17 -13.30 8.57 -17.75
N ALA A 18 -12.70 9.30 -16.80
CA ALA A 18 -12.00 10.56 -17.05
C ALA A 18 -10.52 10.39 -17.45
N ASN A 19 -10.00 9.16 -17.55
CA ASN A 19 -8.58 8.85 -17.75
C ASN A 19 -7.65 9.52 -16.71
N ILE A 20 -8.10 9.61 -15.46
CA ILE A 20 -7.34 10.17 -14.34
C ILE A 20 -6.81 9.02 -13.48
N PRO A 21 -5.49 8.78 -13.43
CA PRO A 21 -4.90 7.79 -12.54
C PRO A 21 -5.00 8.21 -11.08
N VAL A 22 -5.19 7.23 -10.18
CA VAL A 22 -5.30 7.47 -8.73
C VAL A 22 -4.08 6.86 -8.03
N ILE A 23 -3.24 7.70 -7.45
CA ILE A 23 -2.16 7.29 -6.53
C ILE A 23 -2.73 7.28 -5.11
N VAL A 24 -2.58 6.15 -4.42
CA VAL A 24 -3.22 5.91 -3.12
C VAL A 24 -2.20 5.91 -1.98
N GLY A 25 -2.66 6.15 -0.74
CA GLY A 25 -1.78 6.29 0.42
C GLY A 25 -1.23 4.98 0.99
N GLU A 26 -1.82 3.84 0.64
CA GLU A 26 -1.39 2.51 1.07
C GLU A 26 -1.80 1.43 0.04
N SER A 27 -1.32 0.20 0.21
CA SER A 27 -1.49 -0.87 -0.78
C SER A 27 -2.91 -1.46 -0.84
N GLY A 28 -3.71 -1.35 0.23
CA GLY A 28 -5.09 -1.87 0.28
C GLY A 28 -6.00 -1.29 -0.83
N PRO A 29 -6.10 0.05 -0.94
CA PRO A 29 -6.81 0.73 -2.02
C PRO A 29 -6.35 0.38 -3.45
N CYS A 30 -5.12 -0.12 -3.66
CA CYS A 30 -4.70 -0.57 -4.99
C CYS A 30 -5.58 -1.73 -5.49
N LYS A 31 -5.99 -2.67 -4.62
CA LYS A 31 -6.89 -3.77 -5.00
C LYS A 31 -8.26 -3.26 -5.48
N ASN A 32 -8.67 -2.06 -5.04
CA ASN A 32 -9.95 -1.44 -5.37
C ASN A 32 -9.84 -0.39 -6.50
N GLY A 33 -8.83 -0.52 -7.37
CA GLY A 33 -8.68 0.27 -8.59
C GLY A 33 -7.67 1.43 -8.50
N GLY A 34 -7.02 1.63 -7.34
CA GLY A 34 -5.87 2.53 -7.27
C GLY A 34 -4.73 2.04 -8.18
N LEU A 35 -4.06 2.97 -8.87
CA LEU A 35 -3.00 2.62 -9.83
C LEU A 35 -1.72 2.16 -9.11
N ALA A 36 -1.27 2.93 -8.12
CA ALA A 36 -0.02 2.66 -7.45
C ALA A 36 0.06 3.31 -6.06
N THR A 37 1.00 2.81 -5.25
CA THR A 37 1.45 3.47 -4.02
C THR A 37 2.92 3.18 -3.73
N THR A 38 3.52 4.05 -2.93
CA THR A 38 4.68 3.76 -2.10
C THR A 38 4.22 3.87 -0.64
N GLY A 39 3.77 2.77 -0.07
CA GLY A 39 3.05 2.75 1.19
C GLY A 39 3.76 1.90 2.24
N ILE A 40 3.33 2.01 3.49
CA ILE A 40 3.88 1.18 4.57
C ILE A 40 3.37 -0.26 4.44
N ASP A 41 4.25 -1.24 4.65
CA ASP A 41 3.83 -2.61 4.92
C ASP A 41 3.29 -2.70 6.36
N TYR A 42 1.96 -2.73 6.50
CA TYR A 42 1.32 -2.80 7.81
C TYR A 42 1.59 -4.10 8.56
N TYR A 43 1.90 -5.20 7.86
CA TYR A 43 2.27 -6.44 8.52
C TYR A 43 3.65 -6.30 9.17
N LYS A 44 4.64 -5.78 8.44
CA LYS A 44 5.98 -5.51 8.99
C LYS A 44 5.93 -4.47 10.10
N LEU A 45 5.15 -3.40 9.95
CA LEU A 45 4.94 -2.40 11.00
C LEU A 45 4.29 -3.02 12.25
N GLY A 46 3.29 -3.88 12.08
CA GLY A 46 2.67 -4.62 13.18
C GLY A 46 3.66 -5.56 13.88
N TYR A 47 4.51 -6.25 13.11
CA TYR A 47 5.58 -7.08 13.65
C TYR A 47 6.61 -6.26 14.46
N GLN A 48 7.02 -5.10 13.94
CA GLN A 48 7.89 -4.15 14.63
C GLN A 48 7.27 -3.66 15.94
N THR A 49 6.00 -3.29 15.91
CA THR A 49 5.21 -2.91 17.10
C THR A 49 5.16 -4.07 18.11
N GLY A 50 5.03 -5.32 17.64
CA GLY A 50 5.07 -6.51 18.49
C GLY A 50 6.42 -6.67 19.21
N LYS A 51 7.55 -6.39 18.54
CA LYS A 51 8.87 -6.38 19.19
C LYS A 51 8.96 -5.30 20.27
N MET A 52 8.40 -4.11 20.03
CA MET A 52 8.32 -3.04 21.04
C MET A 52 7.48 -3.48 22.25
N ALA A 53 6.33 -4.14 22.01
CA ALA A 53 5.49 -4.67 23.08
C ALA A 53 6.23 -5.69 23.97
N VAL A 54 7.06 -6.56 23.37
CA VAL A 54 7.92 -7.49 24.13
C VAL A 54 8.88 -6.75 25.05
N ARG A 55 9.51 -5.66 24.58
CA ARG A 55 10.41 -4.83 25.40
C ARG A 55 9.70 -4.19 26.59
N VAL A 56 8.48 -3.69 26.39
CA VAL A 56 7.63 -3.17 27.48
C VAL A 56 7.31 -4.27 28.50
N ILE A 57 6.93 -5.47 28.03
CA ILE A 57 6.67 -6.63 28.91
C ILE A 57 7.92 -7.01 29.72
N GLN A 58 9.11 -6.81 29.16
CA GLN A 58 10.40 -7.06 29.81
C GLN A 58 10.83 -5.93 30.77
N GLY A 59 10.04 -4.87 30.92
CA GLY A 59 10.24 -3.82 31.93
C GLY A 59 10.79 -2.50 31.41
N GLU A 60 10.84 -2.28 30.09
CA GLU A 60 11.23 -0.98 29.54
C GLU A 60 10.17 0.10 29.83
N ASP A 61 10.60 1.30 30.22
CA ASP A 61 9.71 2.43 30.52
C ASP A 61 9.19 3.09 29.22
N VAL A 62 7.91 2.85 28.95
CA VAL A 62 7.18 3.39 27.78
C VAL A 62 7.23 4.92 27.69
N SER A 63 7.36 5.65 28.81
CA SER A 63 7.42 7.12 28.80
C SER A 63 8.71 7.66 28.17
N THR A 64 9.73 6.81 28.06
CA THR A 64 11.04 7.14 27.48
C THR A 64 11.35 6.37 26.19
N MET A 65 10.52 5.39 25.83
CA MET A 65 10.68 4.59 24.62
C MET A 65 10.53 5.48 23.36
N PRO A 66 11.50 5.48 22.43
CA PRO A 66 11.38 6.25 21.20
C PRO A 66 10.21 5.79 20.32
N ILE A 67 9.58 6.73 19.62
CA ILE A 67 8.67 6.42 18.52
C ILE A 67 9.50 5.84 17.36
N GLU A 68 9.16 4.64 16.92
CA GLU A 68 9.78 4.04 15.74
C GLU A 68 8.97 4.35 14.49
N TYR A 69 9.67 4.50 13.36
CA TYR A 69 9.07 4.66 12.03
C TYR A 69 9.16 3.34 11.27
N ALA A 70 8.28 3.13 10.30
CA ALA A 70 8.34 1.98 9.41
C ALA A 70 9.69 1.98 8.67
N GLU A 71 10.43 0.87 8.78
CA GLU A 71 11.76 0.76 8.18
C GLU A 71 11.72 0.59 6.65
N ASN A 72 10.59 0.10 6.11
CA ASN A 72 10.43 -0.19 4.69
C ASN A 72 9.07 0.27 4.17
N ASN A 73 9.07 0.75 2.93
CA ASN A 73 7.84 0.99 2.17
C ASN A 73 7.68 -0.11 1.12
N ASP A 74 6.47 -0.63 0.99
CA ASP A 74 6.09 -1.50 -0.11
C ASP A 74 5.62 -0.65 -1.30
N ILE A 75 6.13 -0.99 -2.48
CA ILE A 75 5.65 -0.44 -3.74
C ILE A 75 4.56 -1.37 -4.28
N CYS A 76 3.34 -0.86 -4.43
CA CYS A 76 2.25 -1.59 -5.05
C CYS A 76 1.93 -1.00 -6.41
N ILE A 77 1.83 -1.86 -7.44
CA ILE A 77 1.43 -1.48 -8.80
C ILE A 77 0.21 -2.32 -9.20
N ASN A 78 -0.84 -1.67 -9.69
CA ASN A 78 -2.02 -2.33 -10.22
C ASN A 78 -2.01 -2.35 -11.75
N LEU A 79 -1.73 -3.53 -12.31
CA LEU A 79 -1.67 -3.75 -13.76
C LEU A 79 -3.07 -3.71 -14.41
N ASP A 80 -4.11 -4.06 -13.67
CA ASP A 80 -5.49 -3.98 -14.17
C ASP A 80 -5.89 -2.52 -14.36
N ALA A 81 -5.59 -1.66 -13.39
CA ALA A 81 -5.81 -0.22 -13.50
C ALA A 81 -4.95 0.41 -14.61
N ALA A 82 -3.68 0.04 -14.71
CA ALA A 82 -2.80 0.51 -15.77
C ALA A 82 -3.34 0.15 -17.17
N LYS A 83 -3.85 -1.08 -17.34
CA LYS A 83 -4.48 -1.54 -18.58
C LYS A 83 -5.74 -0.76 -18.94
N ILE A 84 -6.61 -0.48 -17.96
CA ILE A 84 -7.83 0.33 -18.17
C ILE A 84 -7.46 1.74 -18.63
N LEU A 85 -6.41 2.32 -18.04
CA LEU A 85 -5.96 3.69 -18.31
C LEU A 85 -5.03 3.80 -19.53
N GLY A 86 -4.67 2.68 -20.18
CA GLY A 86 -3.72 2.66 -21.29
C GLY A 86 -2.30 3.09 -20.90
N ILE A 87 -1.90 2.86 -19.65
CA ILE A 87 -0.59 3.22 -19.10
C ILE A 87 0.34 2.01 -19.20
N GLU A 88 1.50 2.19 -19.83
CA GLU A 88 2.59 1.22 -19.79
C GLU A 88 3.48 1.51 -18.57
N ILE A 89 3.67 0.50 -17.71
CA ILE A 89 4.52 0.63 -16.53
C ILE A 89 5.96 0.25 -16.90
N PRO A 90 6.95 1.14 -16.67
CA PRO A 90 8.35 0.82 -16.91
C PRO A 90 8.84 -0.42 -16.15
N GLN A 91 9.73 -1.21 -16.76
CA GLN A 91 10.19 -2.47 -16.19
C GLN A 91 10.95 -2.28 -14.86
N ASP A 92 11.75 -1.23 -14.74
CA ASP A 92 12.46 -0.87 -13.50
C ASP A 92 11.51 -0.60 -12.33
N ILE A 93 10.34 -0.01 -12.61
CA ILE A 93 9.28 0.17 -11.61
C ILE A 93 8.64 -1.17 -11.24
N LEU A 94 8.34 -2.03 -12.22
CA LEU A 94 7.78 -3.38 -11.96
C LEU A 94 8.74 -4.27 -11.17
N ASP A 95 10.04 -4.11 -11.37
CA ASP A 95 11.07 -4.84 -10.65
C ASP A 95 11.20 -4.34 -9.19
N SER A 96 10.97 -3.04 -8.96
CA SER A 96 10.93 -2.46 -7.62
C SER A 96 9.63 -2.74 -6.84
N ALA A 97 8.58 -3.21 -7.52
CA ALA A 97 7.28 -3.46 -6.90
C ALA A 97 7.34 -4.65 -5.93
N SER A 98 6.94 -4.41 -4.68
CA SER A 98 6.76 -5.42 -3.64
C SER A 98 5.41 -6.12 -3.78
N ILE A 99 4.43 -5.44 -4.38
CA ILE A 99 3.07 -5.95 -4.60
C ILE A 99 2.64 -5.66 -6.04
N ILE A 100 2.13 -6.68 -6.72
CA ILE A 100 1.48 -6.55 -8.03
C ILE A 100 0.01 -6.95 -7.88
N ILE A 101 -0.89 -6.09 -8.37
CA ILE A 101 -2.29 -6.45 -8.59
C ILE A 101 -2.47 -6.82 -10.06
N GLN A 102 -2.98 -8.03 -10.30
CA GLN A 102 -3.29 -8.52 -11.64
C GLN A 102 -4.48 -9.48 -11.58
N ASP A 103 -5.42 -9.33 -12.51
CA ASP A 103 -6.65 -10.11 -12.60
C ASP A 103 -7.46 -10.08 -11.27
N GLY A 104 -7.42 -8.95 -10.57
CA GLY A 104 -8.09 -8.74 -9.28
C GLY A 104 -7.38 -9.36 -8.06
N GLU A 105 -6.23 -10.00 -8.25
CA GLU A 105 -5.48 -10.65 -7.17
C GLU A 105 -4.18 -9.93 -6.84
N ALA A 106 -3.82 -9.93 -5.55
CA ALA A 106 -2.60 -9.32 -5.06
C ALA A 106 -1.51 -10.37 -4.87
N THR A 107 -0.37 -10.19 -5.53
CA THR A 107 0.82 -11.03 -5.36
C THR A 107 1.93 -10.22 -4.69
N GLN A 108 2.43 -10.71 -3.55
CA GLN A 108 3.68 -10.21 -2.97
C GLN A 108 4.88 -10.82 -3.71
N LYS A 109 5.84 -9.98 -4.07
CA LYS A 109 7.17 -10.37 -4.54
C LYS A 109 8.15 -10.39 -3.37
#